data_AF-A0A1F3W9H2-F1
#
_entry.id   AF-A0A1F3W9H2-F1
#
_cell.length_a   1.000
_cell.length_b   1.000
_cell.length_c   1.000
_cell.angle_alpha   90.00
_cell.angle_beta   90.00
_cell.angle_gamma   90.00
#
_symmetry.space_group_name_H-M   'P 1'
#
loop_
_entity.id
_entity.type
_entity.pdbx_description
1 polymer ?
#
loop_
_entity_poly.entity_id
_entity_poly.type
_entity_poly.pdbx_seq_one_letter_code
_entity_poly.pdbx_strand_id
1 'polypeptide(L)'
;KKAMFKYAHIYIWMDPAYTTKGNHHYDALIDGKSAYLNMAFFWIRTIVYLATYYIFWTGFRKRSLEEDRVGGTAIHFKNYRRGALFLVFFAVFSSTSSWDWLMSIDVHWFSTLFGWYTFSGIWVSAMITLVMLTLYLKKLGYLPKVNDSHIHDLGKWTFAISFLWSYLWFSQFMLIWYANIGEEVTYYMMRIENFKVLYFSMFIINFAFPMLLLMSREAKRNSNILTFVGLMIVVGHWLDVYMMVFAGSMGAQSSIGFLEIGMALTFVGIFIRVILMNLTKSPLTPVNHPFLDESVHHEI
;
A
#
# COMPACT_ATOMS: atom_id res chain seq x y z
N LYS A 1 18.31 28.67 -2.05
CA LYS A 1 18.43 27.20 -1.91
C LYS A 1 18.12 26.65 -0.49
N LYS A 2 18.09 27.45 0.59
CA LYS A 2 17.73 27.01 1.97
C LYS A 2 16.25 27.21 2.37
N ALA A 3 15.38 27.68 1.47
CA ALA A 3 14.02 28.09 1.81
C ALA A 3 12.92 27.05 1.46
N MET A 4 13.22 26.03 0.65
CA MET A 4 12.18 25.11 0.15
C MET A 4 11.72 24.07 1.19
N PHE A 5 12.49 23.85 2.26
CA PHE A 5 12.19 22.86 3.31
C PHE A 5 11.81 23.47 4.67
N LYS A 6 11.68 24.80 4.78
CA LYS A 6 11.43 25.47 6.05
C LYS A 6 9.93 25.48 6.47
N TYR A 7 9.04 24.92 5.65
CA TYR A 7 7.59 25.11 5.76
C TYR A 7 6.75 23.83 5.74
N ALA A 8 7.37 22.64 5.82
CA ALA A 8 6.63 21.39 5.87
C ALA A 8 6.45 20.95 7.34
N HIS A 9 5.37 21.41 7.98
CA HIS A 9 5.00 21.05 9.36
C HIS A 9 4.41 19.62 9.50
N ILE A 10 4.60 18.75 8.51
CA ILE A 10 4.08 17.36 8.55
C ILE A 10 4.87 16.53 9.58
N TYR A 11 6.18 16.77 9.68
CA TYR A 11 7.08 16.04 10.57
C TYR A 11 7.62 16.99 11.63
N ILE A 12 7.10 16.91 12.85
CA ILE A 12 7.48 17.80 13.96
C ILE A 12 8.99 17.72 14.25
N TRP A 13 9.57 16.51 14.17
CA TRP A 13 10.99 16.26 14.39
C TRP A 13 11.93 16.93 13.37
N MET A 14 11.41 17.41 12.23
CA MET A 14 12.20 18.18 11.27
C MET A 14 12.42 19.63 11.72
N ASP A 15 11.66 20.15 12.68
CA ASP A 15 11.87 21.51 13.18
C ASP A 15 13.01 21.52 14.22
N PRO A 16 14.10 22.27 14.00
CA PRO A 16 15.21 22.40 14.96
C PRO A 16 14.77 22.92 16.34
N ALA A 17 13.60 23.56 16.45
CA ALA A 17 13.07 24.03 17.73
C ALA A 17 12.86 22.90 18.74
N TYR A 18 12.56 21.68 18.28
CA TYR A 18 12.30 20.51 19.13
C TYR A 18 13.56 19.75 19.54
N THR A 19 14.70 19.98 18.88
CA THR A 19 15.98 19.29 19.16
C THR A 19 17.02 20.20 19.84
N THR A 20 16.84 21.52 19.79
CA THR A 20 17.80 22.47 20.38
C THR A 20 17.60 22.61 21.89
N LYS A 21 18.54 22.09 22.68
CA LYS A 21 18.55 22.23 24.15
C LYS A 21 18.49 23.71 24.56
N GLY A 22 17.53 24.05 25.43
CA GLY A 22 17.30 25.43 25.91
C GLY A 22 16.20 26.21 25.18
N ASN A 23 15.57 25.63 24.14
CA ASN A 23 14.36 26.19 23.55
C ASN A 23 13.10 25.78 24.35
N HIS A 24 12.05 26.61 24.36
CA HIS A 24 10.77 26.29 25.00
C HIS A 24 10.06 25.07 24.41
N HIS A 25 10.36 24.74 23.15
CA HIS A 25 9.80 23.57 22.45
C HIS A 25 10.70 22.33 22.50
N TYR A 26 11.80 22.37 23.24
CA TYR A 26 12.73 21.25 23.32
C TYR A 26 12.04 20.00 23.87
N ASP A 27 12.20 18.88 23.17
CA ASP A 27 11.66 17.58 23.53
C ASP A 27 12.79 16.54 23.59
N ALA A 28 13.03 16.01 24.80
CA ALA A 28 14.08 15.04 25.05
C ALA A 28 13.86 13.70 24.33
N LEU A 29 12.60 13.31 24.08
CA LEU A 29 12.27 12.07 23.35
C LEU A 29 12.57 12.22 21.86
N ILE A 30 12.29 13.39 21.29
CA ILE A 30 12.61 13.70 19.89
C ILE A 30 14.13 13.79 19.71
N ASP A 31 14.84 14.48 20.61
CA ASP A 31 16.31 14.55 20.58
C ASP A 31 16.96 13.17 20.74
N GLY A 32 16.41 12.29 21.59
CA GLY A 32 16.85 10.91 21.74
C GLY A 32 16.72 10.07 20.46
N LYS A 33 15.76 10.40 19.59
CA LYS A 33 15.53 9.74 18.29
C LYS A 33 16.32 10.39 17.14
N SER A 34 17.04 11.48 17.37
CA SER A 34 17.74 12.28 16.33
C SER A 34 18.79 11.49 15.54
N ALA A 35 19.39 10.45 16.13
CA ALA A 35 20.30 9.56 15.40
C ALA A 35 19.63 8.88 14.19
N TYR A 36 18.35 8.52 14.32
CA TYR A 36 17.55 7.92 13.26
C TYR A 36 16.74 8.98 12.47
N LEU A 37 16.08 9.89 13.20
CA LEU A 37 15.22 10.96 12.69
C LEU A 37 16.02 12.26 12.50
N ASN A 38 16.98 12.23 11.58
CA ASN A 38 17.61 13.46 11.09
C ASN A 38 17.32 13.66 9.60
N MET A 39 17.28 14.92 9.16
CA MET A 39 16.90 15.25 7.78
C MET A 39 17.78 14.56 6.74
N ALA A 40 19.10 14.58 6.92
CA ALA A 40 20.04 14.05 5.94
C ALA A 40 19.83 12.54 5.77
N PHE A 41 19.80 11.80 6.87
CA PHE A 41 19.65 10.36 6.90
C PHE A 41 18.26 9.93 6.43
N PHE A 42 17.19 10.65 6.80
CA PHE A 42 15.83 10.42 6.28
C PHE A 42 15.75 10.52 4.75
N TRP A 43 16.30 11.59 4.17
CA TRP A 43 16.28 11.77 2.71
C TRP A 43 17.19 10.77 2.00
N ILE A 44 18.35 10.43 2.56
CA ILE A 44 19.22 9.36 2.04
C ILE A 44 18.46 8.04 2.02
N ARG A 45 17.82 7.65 3.14
CA ARG A 45 17.01 6.42 3.22
C ARG A 45 15.87 6.41 2.21
N THR A 46 15.13 7.52 2.11
CA THR A 46 14.05 7.69 1.13
C THR A 46 14.54 7.49 -0.31
N ILE A 47 15.67 8.10 -0.68
CA ILE A 47 16.28 7.93 -1.99
C ILE A 47 16.71 6.48 -2.21
N VAL A 48 17.32 5.83 -1.20
CA VAL A 48 17.72 4.42 -1.27
C VAL A 48 16.50 3.52 -1.51
N TYR A 49 15.41 3.68 -0.76
CA TYR A 49 14.19 2.89 -0.94
C TYR A 49 13.66 3.03 -2.37
N LEU A 50 13.48 4.26 -2.85
CA LEU A 50 12.97 4.55 -4.19
C LEU A 50 13.92 4.05 -5.30
N ALA A 51 15.22 4.23 -5.13
CA ALA A 51 16.23 3.76 -6.09
C ALA A 51 16.21 2.23 -6.18
N THR A 52 16.13 1.52 -5.05
CA THR A 52 16.01 0.06 -5.04
C THR A 52 14.76 -0.38 -5.78
N TYR A 53 13.59 0.17 -5.46
CA TYR A 53 12.35 -0.18 -6.15
C TYR A 53 12.41 0.11 -7.66
N TYR A 54 12.99 1.25 -8.06
CA TYR A 54 13.17 1.62 -9.45
C TYR A 54 14.13 0.69 -10.22
N ILE A 55 15.28 0.34 -9.63
CA ILE A 55 16.27 -0.57 -10.23
C ILE A 55 15.66 -1.96 -10.45
N PHE A 56 14.95 -2.49 -9.45
CA PHE A 56 14.31 -3.79 -9.57
C PHE A 56 13.15 -3.77 -10.56
N TRP A 57 12.27 -2.76 -10.52
CA TRP A 57 11.18 -2.60 -11.49
C TRP A 57 11.69 -2.55 -12.94
N THR A 58 12.65 -1.66 -13.23
CA THR A 58 13.23 -1.56 -14.58
C THR A 58 13.96 -2.82 -14.98
N GLY A 59 14.65 -3.48 -14.05
CA GLY A 59 15.33 -4.76 -14.27
C GLY A 59 14.37 -5.91 -14.60
N PHE A 60 13.26 -6.04 -13.86
CA PHE A 60 12.22 -7.04 -14.11
C PHE A 60 11.56 -6.82 -15.46
N ARG A 61 11.20 -5.57 -15.78
CA ARG A 61 10.57 -5.24 -17.07
C ARG A 61 11.50 -5.54 -18.26
N LYS A 62 12.77 -5.15 -18.17
CA LYS A 62 13.74 -5.42 -19.25
C LYS A 62 13.92 -6.92 -19.51
N ARG A 63 14.06 -7.72 -18.46
CA ARG A 63 14.24 -9.18 -18.58
C ARG A 63 12.98 -9.88 -19.06
N SER A 64 11.80 -9.44 -18.63
CA SER A 64 10.53 -9.99 -19.12
C SER A 64 10.35 -9.74 -20.63
N LEU A 65 10.70 -8.54 -21.13
CA LEU A 65 10.67 -8.26 -22.57
C LEU A 65 11.76 -9.00 -23.37
N GLU A 66 12.90 -9.32 -22.72
CA GLU A 66 13.98 -10.10 -23.32
C GLU A 66 13.60 -11.59 -23.40
N GLU A 67 12.93 -12.11 -22.37
CA GLU A 67 12.37 -13.47 -22.32
C GLU A 67 11.40 -13.70 -23.48
N ASP A 68 10.52 -12.73 -23.77
CA ASP A 68 9.61 -12.81 -24.91
C ASP A 68 10.33 -12.87 -26.26
N ARG A 69 11.56 -12.33 -26.38
CA ARG A 69 12.32 -12.31 -27.65
C ARG A 69 13.19 -13.55 -27.85
N VAL A 70 13.86 -14.01 -26.81
CA VAL A 70 14.84 -15.10 -26.88
C VAL A 70 14.19 -16.46 -26.62
N GLY A 71 13.20 -16.50 -25.73
CA GLY A 71 12.63 -17.74 -25.21
C GLY A 71 13.59 -18.52 -24.29
N GLY A 72 13.16 -19.73 -23.92
CA GLY A 72 13.89 -20.62 -23.02
C GLY A 72 13.73 -20.28 -21.53
N THR A 73 14.43 -21.04 -20.67
CA THR A 73 14.23 -20.97 -19.20
C THR A 73 15.31 -20.19 -18.46
N ALA A 74 16.45 -19.89 -19.10
CA ALA A 74 17.58 -19.24 -18.44
C ALA A 74 17.24 -17.83 -17.93
N ILE A 75 16.54 -17.03 -18.73
CA ILE A 75 16.11 -15.67 -18.36
C ILE A 75 15.05 -15.75 -17.26
N HIS A 76 14.11 -16.68 -17.36
CA HIS A 76 13.11 -16.97 -16.33
C HIS A 76 13.75 -17.18 -14.96
N PHE A 77 14.67 -18.14 -14.84
CA PHE A 77 15.33 -18.47 -13.58
C PHE A 77 16.25 -17.35 -13.08
N LYS A 78 16.85 -16.58 -13.99
CA LYS A 78 17.58 -15.36 -13.61
C LYS A 78 16.63 -14.34 -12.99
N ASN A 79 15.45 -14.16 -13.56
CA ASN A 79 14.43 -13.26 -13.05
C ASN A 79 13.88 -13.73 -11.70
N TYR A 80 13.63 -15.04 -11.56
CA TYR A 80 13.22 -15.70 -10.33
C TYR A 80 14.22 -15.45 -9.18
N ARG A 81 15.51 -15.70 -9.40
CA ARG A 81 16.57 -15.43 -8.40
C ARG A 81 16.65 -13.96 -8.00
N ARG A 82 16.45 -13.04 -8.96
CA ARG A 82 16.38 -11.61 -8.68
C ARG A 82 15.10 -11.21 -7.93
N GLY A 83 14.00 -11.93 -8.16
CA GLY A 83 12.76 -11.83 -7.38
C GLY A 83 12.99 -12.20 -5.92
N ALA A 84 13.64 -13.34 -5.65
CA ALA A 84 14.00 -13.74 -4.29
C ALA A 84 14.87 -12.68 -3.57
N LEU A 85 15.87 -12.14 -4.26
CA LEU A 85 16.68 -11.05 -3.72
C LEU A 85 15.84 -9.78 -3.44
N PHE A 86 14.94 -9.43 -4.36
CA PHE A 86 14.06 -8.28 -4.18
C PHE A 86 13.16 -8.46 -2.95
N LEU A 87 12.62 -9.66 -2.72
CA LEU A 87 11.78 -9.93 -1.54
C LEU A 87 12.51 -9.65 -0.23
N VAL A 88 13.80 -9.97 -0.13
CA VAL A 88 14.61 -9.65 1.07
C VAL A 88 14.72 -8.14 1.27
N PHE A 89 15.07 -7.39 0.22
CA PHE A 89 15.13 -5.93 0.30
C PHE A 89 13.76 -5.31 0.60
N PHE A 90 12.72 -5.81 -0.05
CA PHE A 90 11.36 -5.32 0.10
C PHE A 90 10.80 -5.60 1.50
N ALA A 91 11.11 -6.75 2.12
CA ALA A 91 10.69 -7.06 3.48
C ALA A 91 11.25 -6.05 4.51
N VAL A 92 12.52 -5.65 4.35
CA VAL A 92 13.15 -4.65 5.22
C VAL A 92 12.65 -3.25 4.88
N PHE A 93 12.70 -2.86 3.61
CA PHE A 93 12.40 -1.49 3.17
C PHE A 93 10.92 -1.13 3.26
N SER A 94 9.99 -2.08 3.10
CA SER A 94 8.57 -1.81 3.33
C SER A 94 8.31 -1.41 4.79
N SER A 95 8.88 -2.15 5.74
CA SER A 95 8.80 -1.83 7.17
C SER A 95 9.48 -0.49 7.51
N THR A 96 10.75 -0.31 7.11
CA THR A 96 11.49 0.92 7.46
C THR A 96 10.94 2.16 6.78
N SER A 97 10.43 2.04 5.55
CA SER A 97 9.75 3.17 4.87
C SER A 97 8.42 3.53 5.54
N SER A 98 7.72 2.56 6.14
CA SER A 98 6.50 2.83 6.92
C SER A 98 6.83 3.57 8.22
N TRP A 99 7.94 3.23 8.87
CA TRP A 99 8.44 3.98 10.02
C TRP A 99 8.81 5.42 9.65
N ASP A 100 9.54 5.58 8.55
CA ASP A 100 9.99 6.88 8.07
C ASP A 100 8.83 7.76 7.61
N TRP A 101 7.94 7.27 6.73
CA TRP A 101 6.96 8.12 6.06
C TRP A 101 5.66 8.28 6.83
N LEU A 102 5.23 7.26 7.58
CA LEU A 102 3.93 7.26 8.26
C LEU A 102 4.09 7.36 9.78
N MET A 103 4.87 6.47 10.40
CA MET A 103 4.97 6.44 11.87
C MET A 103 5.63 7.72 12.41
N SER A 104 6.64 8.26 11.71
CA SER A 104 7.34 9.48 12.15
C SER A 104 6.50 10.77 12.08
N ILE A 105 5.27 10.71 11.54
CA ILE A 105 4.32 11.83 11.64
C ILE A 105 3.99 12.08 13.12
N ASP A 106 3.78 11.00 13.88
CA ASP A 106 3.55 11.02 15.32
C ASP A 106 4.77 10.45 16.05
N VAL A 107 5.71 11.34 16.38
CA VAL A 107 7.06 10.95 16.87
C VAL A 107 7.03 10.31 18.25
N HIS A 108 6.02 10.61 19.05
CA HIS A 108 5.87 10.05 20.40
C HIS A 108 5.31 8.63 20.34
N TRP A 109 4.58 8.29 19.30
CA TRP A 109 4.01 6.97 19.14
C TRP A 109 4.94 5.98 18.42
N PHE A 110 4.88 4.70 18.80
CA PHE A 110 5.57 3.62 18.12
C PHE A 110 4.76 2.32 18.20
N SER A 111 4.89 1.48 17.17
CA SER A 111 4.30 0.14 17.18
C SER A 111 5.04 -0.79 16.23
N THR A 112 5.40 -1.97 16.72
CA THR A 112 6.17 -2.97 15.95
C THR A 112 5.35 -3.52 14.76
N LEU A 113 4.04 -3.70 14.95
CA LEU A 113 3.14 -4.26 13.94
C LEU A 113 2.80 -3.28 12.81
N PHE A 114 3.05 -1.97 13.02
CA PHE A 114 2.64 -0.92 12.09
C PHE A 114 3.22 -1.08 10.68
N GLY A 115 4.48 -1.54 10.56
CA GLY A 115 5.09 -1.79 9.25
C GLY A 115 4.38 -2.89 8.45
N TRP A 116 3.97 -3.97 9.14
CA TRP A 116 3.21 -5.06 8.52
C TRP A 116 1.79 -4.64 8.17
N TYR A 117 1.18 -3.84 9.03
CA TYR A 117 -0.12 -3.22 8.78
C TYR A 117 -0.10 -2.39 7.49
N THR A 118 0.83 -1.45 7.36
CA THR A 118 0.98 -0.64 6.15
C THR A 118 1.28 -1.50 4.92
N PHE A 119 2.17 -2.49 5.05
CA PHE A 119 2.48 -3.44 3.97
C PHE A 119 1.21 -4.16 3.47
N SER A 120 0.35 -4.63 4.39
CA SER A 120 -0.88 -5.30 4.01
C SER A 120 -1.81 -4.40 3.20
N GLY A 121 -1.93 -3.12 3.57
CA GLY A 121 -2.71 -2.14 2.81
C GLY A 121 -2.15 -1.88 1.40
N ILE A 122 -0.83 -1.78 1.27
CA ILE A 122 -0.15 -1.65 -0.04
C ILE A 122 -0.43 -2.89 -0.90
N TRP A 123 -0.29 -4.08 -0.33
CA TRP A 123 -0.46 -5.34 -1.05
C TRP A 123 -1.91 -5.55 -1.49
N VAL A 124 -2.89 -5.30 -0.60
CA VAL A 124 -4.31 -5.40 -0.92
C VAL A 124 -4.69 -4.45 -2.06
N SER A 125 -4.30 -3.19 -1.95
CA SER A 125 -4.59 -2.16 -2.97
C SER A 125 -3.98 -2.52 -4.33
N ALA A 126 -2.75 -3.04 -4.35
CA ALA A 126 -2.08 -3.48 -5.57
C ALA A 126 -2.79 -4.68 -6.22
N MET A 127 -3.12 -5.70 -5.44
CA MET A 127 -3.83 -6.89 -5.93
C MET A 127 -5.20 -6.54 -6.49
N ILE A 128 -5.97 -5.71 -5.80
CA ILE A 128 -7.31 -5.32 -6.24
C ILE A 128 -7.26 -4.47 -7.50
N THR A 129 -6.27 -3.59 -7.61
CA THR A 129 -6.03 -2.85 -8.86
C THR A 129 -5.76 -3.80 -10.02
N LEU A 130 -4.94 -4.85 -9.83
CA LEU A 130 -4.68 -5.86 -10.86
C LEU A 130 -5.94 -6.65 -11.22
N VAL A 131 -6.75 -7.04 -10.24
CA VAL A 131 -8.03 -7.73 -10.46
C VAL A 131 -8.95 -6.87 -11.32
N MET A 132 -9.20 -5.62 -10.90
CA MET A 132 -10.07 -4.70 -11.63
C MET A 132 -9.56 -4.41 -13.04
N LEU A 133 -8.24 -4.23 -13.22
CA LEU A 133 -7.63 -4.03 -14.53
C LEU A 133 -7.82 -5.26 -15.44
N THR A 134 -7.64 -6.46 -14.90
CA THR A 134 -7.83 -7.72 -15.64
C THR A 134 -9.29 -7.88 -16.08
N LEU A 135 -10.24 -7.62 -15.18
CA LEU A 135 -11.67 -7.66 -15.50
C LEU A 135 -12.06 -6.62 -16.55
N TYR A 136 -11.50 -5.40 -16.46
CA TYR A 136 -11.71 -4.33 -17.43
C TYR A 136 -11.20 -4.71 -18.83
N LEU A 137 -9.96 -5.20 -18.94
CA LEU A 137 -9.38 -5.63 -20.22
C LEU A 137 -10.09 -6.86 -20.81
N LYS A 138 -10.53 -7.80 -19.97
CA LYS A 138 -11.34 -8.96 -20.40
C LYS A 138 -12.69 -8.51 -20.96
N LYS A 139 -13.37 -7.57 -20.31
CA LYS A 139 -14.64 -7.02 -20.78
C LYS A 139 -14.52 -6.35 -22.16
N LEU A 140 -13.36 -5.75 -22.45
CA LEU A 140 -13.05 -5.15 -23.76
C LEU A 140 -12.56 -6.16 -24.81
N GLY A 141 -12.41 -7.44 -24.47
CA GLY A 141 -11.95 -8.49 -25.39
C GLY A 141 -10.43 -8.57 -25.58
N TYR A 142 -9.63 -7.81 -24.82
CA TYR A 142 -8.16 -7.81 -24.94
C TYR A 142 -7.48 -9.01 -24.28
N LEU A 143 -8.19 -9.78 -23.46
CA LEU A 143 -7.67 -10.95 -22.73
C LEU A 143 -8.47 -12.22 -23.04
N PRO A 144 -8.41 -12.76 -24.27
CA PRO A 144 -9.22 -13.91 -24.68
C PRO A 144 -8.85 -15.21 -23.97
N LYS A 145 -7.61 -15.33 -23.47
CA LYS A 145 -7.09 -16.53 -22.79
C LYS A 145 -7.48 -16.60 -21.31
N VAL A 146 -8.09 -15.55 -20.74
CA VAL A 146 -8.51 -15.52 -19.34
C VAL A 146 -9.90 -16.15 -19.22
N ASN A 147 -9.96 -17.33 -18.62
CA ASN A 147 -11.20 -18.08 -18.38
C ASN A 147 -11.84 -17.77 -17.00
N ASP A 148 -12.94 -18.44 -16.68
CA ASP A 148 -13.65 -18.26 -15.41
C ASP A 148 -12.88 -18.77 -14.20
N SER A 149 -12.01 -19.77 -14.35
CA SER A 149 -11.17 -20.29 -13.26
C SER A 149 -10.14 -19.25 -12.82
N HIS A 150 -9.56 -18.51 -13.77
CA HIS A 150 -8.72 -17.35 -13.45
C HIS A 150 -9.50 -16.28 -12.65
N ILE A 151 -10.73 -15.96 -13.07
CA ILE A 151 -11.58 -14.98 -12.34
C ILE A 151 -11.88 -15.48 -10.94
N HIS A 152 -12.16 -16.79 -10.80
CA HIS A 152 -12.41 -17.41 -9.51
C HIS A 152 -11.20 -17.27 -8.57
N ASP A 153 -9.98 -17.48 -9.08
CA ASP A 153 -8.74 -17.28 -8.31
C ASP A 153 -8.53 -15.83 -7.90
N LEU A 154 -8.78 -14.89 -8.81
CA LEU A 154 -8.75 -13.45 -8.50
C LEU A 154 -9.75 -13.11 -7.37
N GLY A 155 -10.93 -13.72 -7.39
CA GLY A 155 -11.93 -13.59 -6.32
C GLY A 155 -11.48 -14.19 -4.99
N LYS A 156 -10.81 -15.35 -5.00
CA LYS A 156 -10.20 -15.94 -3.80
C LYS A 156 -9.11 -15.06 -3.23
N TRP A 157 -8.25 -14.48 -4.07
CA TRP A 157 -7.22 -13.53 -3.63
C TRP A 157 -7.82 -12.29 -3.00
N THR A 158 -8.81 -11.66 -3.64
CA THR A 158 -9.51 -10.48 -3.11
C THR A 158 -10.13 -10.74 -1.75
N PHE A 159 -10.71 -11.93 -1.56
CA PHE A 159 -11.28 -12.36 -0.28
C PHE A 159 -10.20 -12.65 0.78
N ALA A 160 -9.13 -13.37 0.44
CA ALA A 160 -8.10 -13.73 1.41
C ALA A 160 -7.32 -12.53 1.94
N ILE A 161 -6.98 -11.58 1.06
CA ILE A 161 -6.19 -10.40 1.43
C ILE A 161 -7.01 -9.42 2.30
N SER A 162 -8.33 -9.37 2.16
CA SER A 162 -9.19 -8.54 3.02
C SER A 162 -9.14 -9.04 4.48
N PHE A 163 -9.07 -10.35 4.69
CA PHE A 163 -8.86 -10.94 6.03
C PHE A 163 -7.47 -10.64 6.59
N LEU A 164 -6.42 -10.66 5.76
CA LEU A 164 -5.06 -10.35 6.20
C LEU A 164 -4.97 -8.94 6.80
N TRP A 165 -5.45 -7.92 6.07
CA TRP A 165 -5.44 -6.54 6.59
C TRP A 165 -6.32 -6.41 7.83
N SER A 166 -7.52 -7.02 7.82
CA SER A 166 -8.45 -6.93 8.95
C SER A 166 -7.89 -7.56 10.22
N TYR A 167 -7.17 -8.68 10.08
CA TYR A 167 -6.44 -9.31 11.17
C TYR A 167 -5.38 -8.37 11.75
N LEU A 168 -4.53 -7.77 10.91
CA LEU A 168 -3.46 -6.87 11.37
C LEU A 168 -4.02 -5.61 12.03
N TRP A 169 -5.08 -5.02 11.45
CA TRP A 169 -5.80 -3.90 12.04
C TRP A 169 -6.32 -4.26 13.43
N PHE A 170 -7.02 -5.39 13.54
CA PHE A 170 -7.64 -5.82 14.80
C PHE A 170 -6.59 -6.19 15.84
N SER A 171 -5.53 -6.92 15.47
CA SER A 171 -4.45 -7.28 16.39
C SER A 171 -3.73 -6.06 16.93
N GLN A 172 -3.47 -5.05 16.10
CA GLN A 172 -2.84 -3.81 16.57
C GLN A 172 -3.74 -3.06 17.54
N PHE A 173 -5.00 -2.85 17.14
CA PHE A 173 -5.98 -2.14 17.95
C PHE A 173 -6.23 -2.84 19.29
N MET A 174 -6.49 -4.15 19.26
CA MET A 174 -6.86 -4.93 20.44
C MET A 174 -5.72 -4.98 21.45
N LEU A 175 -4.46 -5.19 21.02
CA LEU A 175 -3.33 -5.28 21.93
C LEU A 175 -3.05 -3.96 22.66
N ILE A 176 -3.10 -2.83 21.94
CA ILE A 176 -2.89 -1.51 22.54
C ILE A 176 -4.08 -1.14 23.44
N TRP A 177 -5.31 -1.43 23.01
CA TRP A 177 -6.51 -1.22 23.82
C TRP A 177 -6.51 -2.05 25.11
N TYR A 178 -6.06 -3.31 25.04
CA TYR A 178 -6.04 -4.22 26.19
C TYR A 178 -4.98 -3.86 27.22
N ALA A 179 -3.75 -3.54 26.78
CA ALA A 179 -2.65 -3.18 27.68
C ALA A 179 -2.78 -1.75 28.24
N ASN A 180 -3.42 -0.85 27.49
CA ASN A 180 -3.73 0.53 27.87
C ASN A 180 -2.54 1.31 28.45
N ILE A 181 -1.36 1.20 27.83
CA ILE A 181 -0.16 1.94 28.21
C ILE A 181 -0.29 3.38 27.72
N GLY A 182 -0.16 4.36 28.63
CA GLY A 182 -0.51 5.75 28.38
C GLY A 182 0.11 6.39 27.13
N GLU A 183 1.38 6.10 26.81
CA GLU A 183 2.08 6.66 25.63
C GLU A 183 1.51 6.13 24.30
N GLU A 184 1.15 4.85 24.23
CA GLU A 184 0.72 4.19 22.99
C GLU A 184 -0.76 4.39 22.68
N VAL A 185 -1.56 4.65 23.71
CA VAL A 185 -3.03 4.73 23.62
C VAL A 185 -3.52 6.05 23.02
N THR A 186 -2.74 7.12 23.18
CA THR A 186 -3.06 8.47 22.67
C THR A 186 -3.38 8.46 21.17
N TYR A 187 -2.68 7.64 20.39
CA TYR A 187 -2.89 7.45 18.97
C TYR A 187 -4.33 7.01 18.63
N TYR A 188 -4.88 6.07 19.40
CA TYR A 188 -6.25 5.57 19.20
C TYR A 188 -7.28 6.46 19.86
N MET A 189 -6.99 7.04 21.03
CA MET A 189 -7.90 7.99 21.69
C MET A 189 -8.25 9.15 20.78
N MET A 190 -7.24 9.82 20.22
CA MET A 190 -7.47 10.95 19.30
C MET A 190 -8.32 10.54 18.09
N ARG A 191 -8.11 9.34 17.54
CA ARG A 191 -8.88 8.83 16.39
C ARG A 191 -10.31 8.42 16.76
N ILE A 192 -10.52 7.84 17.93
CA ILE A 192 -11.85 7.41 18.38
C ILE A 192 -12.67 8.63 18.81
N GLU A 193 -12.09 9.61 19.49
CA GLU A 193 -12.81 10.80 19.96
C GLU A 193 -13.25 11.70 18.80
N ASN A 194 -12.37 11.90 17.81
CA ASN A 194 -12.64 12.85 16.72
C ASN A 194 -13.18 12.18 15.46
N PHE A 195 -12.84 10.92 15.20
CA PHE A 195 -13.11 10.24 13.92
C PHE A 195 -13.79 8.87 14.10
N LYS A 196 -14.52 8.65 15.20
CA LYS A 196 -15.16 7.35 15.54
C LYS A 196 -15.85 6.68 14.36
N VAL A 197 -16.76 7.41 13.71
CA VAL A 197 -17.58 6.88 12.62
C VAL A 197 -16.69 6.48 11.45
N LEU A 198 -15.75 7.34 11.06
CA LEU A 198 -14.82 7.08 9.97
C LEU A 198 -13.90 5.89 10.26
N TYR A 199 -13.32 5.84 11.46
CA TYR A 199 -12.38 4.81 11.89
C TYR A 199 -13.00 3.40 11.89
N PHE A 200 -14.20 3.25 12.46
CA PHE A 200 -14.88 1.94 12.49
C PHE A 200 -15.60 1.60 11.18
N SER A 201 -16.14 2.58 10.44
CA SER A 201 -16.75 2.30 9.13
C SER A 201 -15.72 1.82 8.12
N MET A 202 -14.50 2.36 8.14
CA MET A 202 -13.38 1.86 7.33
C MET A 202 -13.13 0.36 7.58
N PHE A 203 -13.09 -0.07 8.84
CA PHE A 203 -12.94 -1.49 9.17
C PHE A 203 -14.09 -2.33 8.59
N ILE A 204 -15.34 -1.87 8.72
CA ILE A 204 -16.51 -2.57 8.17
C ILE A 204 -16.43 -2.66 6.64
N ILE A 205 -16.03 -1.58 5.96
CA ILE A 205 -15.89 -1.51 4.49
C ILE A 205 -14.80 -2.48 4.00
N ASN A 206 -13.65 -2.54 4.68
CA ASN A 206 -12.54 -3.39 4.26
C ASN A 206 -12.69 -4.85 4.71
N PHE A 207 -13.50 -5.13 5.74
CA PHE A 207 -13.71 -6.48 6.26
C PHE A 207 -15.08 -7.06 5.91
N ALA A 208 -16.13 -6.50 6.51
CA ALA A 208 -17.46 -7.11 6.51
C ALA A 208 -18.09 -7.14 5.12
N PHE A 209 -17.95 -6.07 4.34
CA PHE A 209 -18.49 -6.03 2.97
C PHE A 209 -17.83 -7.07 2.05
N PRO A 210 -16.49 -7.13 1.91
CA PRO A 210 -15.82 -8.19 1.15
C PRO A 210 -16.16 -9.58 1.67
N MET A 211 -16.23 -9.75 3.00
CA MET A 211 -16.52 -11.03 3.62
C MET A 211 -17.92 -11.55 3.26
N LEU A 212 -18.95 -10.71 3.38
CA LEU A 212 -20.33 -11.08 3.08
C LEU A 212 -20.57 -11.25 1.58
N LEU A 213 -20.05 -10.33 0.76
CA LEU A 213 -20.33 -10.33 -0.68
C LEU A 213 -19.53 -11.39 -1.44
N LEU A 214 -18.33 -11.75 -0.97
CA LEU A 214 -17.49 -12.78 -1.59
C LEU A 214 -17.49 -14.07 -0.78
N MET A 215 -18.52 -14.38 0.00
CA MET A 215 -18.57 -15.67 0.71
C MET A 215 -18.82 -16.84 -0.26
N SER A 216 -19.79 -16.69 -1.17
CA SER A 216 -20.20 -17.76 -2.08
C SER A 216 -19.24 -17.95 -3.26
N ARG A 217 -19.19 -19.17 -3.80
CA ARG A 217 -18.38 -19.51 -4.99
C ARG A 217 -18.83 -18.71 -6.21
N GLU A 218 -20.14 -18.53 -6.38
CA GLU A 218 -20.73 -17.83 -7.51
C GLU A 218 -20.38 -16.33 -7.51
N ALA A 219 -20.42 -15.69 -6.33
CA ALA A 219 -20.03 -14.29 -6.21
C ALA A 219 -18.56 -14.06 -6.60
N LYS A 220 -17.66 -15.00 -6.25
CA LYS A 220 -16.24 -14.96 -6.64
C LYS A 220 -16.01 -15.15 -8.14
N ARG A 221 -16.99 -15.63 -8.91
CA ARG A 221 -16.88 -15.78 -10.37
C ARG A 221 -17.53 -14.61 -11.12
N ASN A 222 -18.39 -13.85 -10.44
CA ASN A 222 -19.10 -12.75 -11.06
C ASN A 222 -18.22 -11.49 -11.15
N SER A 223 -17.84 -11.12 -12.37
CA SER A 223 -16.98 -9.96 -12.64
C SER A 223 -17.58 -8.63 -12.14
N ASN A 224 -18.91 -8.47 -12.15
CA ASN A 224 -19.54 -7.24 -11.68
C ASN A 224 -19.45 -7.12 -10.16
N ILE A 225 -19.67 -8.22 -9.43
CA ILE A 225 -19.53 -8.25 -7.97
C ILE A 225 -18.07 -8.00 -7.58
N LEU A 226 -17.10 -8.66 -8.24
CA LEU A 226 -15.68 -8.45 -7.98
C LEU A 226 -15.24 -7.00 -8.23
N THR A 227 -15.72 -6.39 -9.32
CA THR A 227 -15.39 -4.98 -9.61
C THR A 227 -15.97 -4.05 -8.56
N PHE A 228 -17.23 -4.27 -8.14
CA PHE A 228 -17.88 -3.48 -7.09
C PHE A 228 -17.14 -3.59 -5.75
N VAL A 229 -16.83 -4.82 -5.32
CA VAL A 229 -16.06 -5.07 -4.09
C VAL A 229 -14.66 -4.46 -4.19
N GLY A 230 -14.00 -4.58 -5.34
CA GLY A 230 -12.69 -3.97 -5.56
C GLY A 230 -12.70 -2.45 -5.41
N LEU A 231 -13.70 -1.77 -5.98
CA LEU A 231 -13.85 -0.32 -5.82
C LEU A 231 -14.08 0.08 -4.36
N MET A 232 -14.91 -0.67 -3.63
CA MET A 232 -15.14 -0.41 -2.20
C MET A 232 -13.88 -0.56 -1.37
N ILE A 233 -13.08 -1.62 -1.60
CA ILE A 233 -11.83 -1.84 -0.86
C ILE A 233 -10.80 -0.76 -1.20
N VAL A 234 -10.71 -0.30 -2.46
CA VAL A 234 -9.81 0.83 -2.81
C VAL A 234 -10.21 2.10 -2.07
N VAL A 235 -11.50 2.41 -1.98
CA VAL A 235 -12.00 3.54 -1.18
C VAL A 235 -11.69 3.32 0.30
N GLY A 236 -11.91 2.12 0.83
CA GLY A 236 -11.62 1.79 2.21
C GLY A 236 -10.14 1.91 2.58
N HIS A 237 -9.22 1.51 1.70
CA HIS A 237 -7.78 1.72 1.91
C HIS A 237 -7.34 3.17 1.71
N TRP A 238 -8.05 3.94 0.88
CA TRP A 238 -7.82 5.38 0.84
C TRP A 238 -8.19 6.04 2.18
N LEU A 239 -9.33 5.66 2.77
CA LEU A 239 -9.71 6.12 4.12
C LEU A 239 -8.72 5.66 5.19
N ASP A 240 -8.16 4.46 5.06
CA ASP A 240 -7.10 3.95 5.93
C ASP A 240 -5.84 4.84 5.91
N VAL A 241 -5.31 5.10 4.71
CA VAL A 241 -4.14 5.98 4.56
C VAL A 241 -4.46 7.41 5.01
N TYR A 242 -5.67 7.90 4.73
CA TYR A 242 -6.14 9.19 5.25
C TYR A 242 -6.08 9.23 6.78
N MET A 243 -6.59 8.21 7.46
CA MET A 243 -6.56 8.11 8.93
C MET A 243 -5.15 7.94 9.51
N MET A 244 -4.24 7.29 8.80
CA MET A 244 -2.84 7.19 9.22
C MET A 244 -2.14 8.56 9.16
N VAL A 245 -2.37 9.34 8.10
CA VAL A 245 -1.66 10.60 7.84
C VAL A 245 -2.33 11.81 8.48
N PHE A 246 -3.59 12.08 8.15
CA PHE A 246 -4.25 13.35 8.48
C PHE A 246 -4.62 13.46 9.96
N ALA A 247 -4.98 12.35 10.60
CA ALA A 247 -5.20 12.35 12.03
C ALA A 247 -3.91 12.68 12.79
N GLY A 248 -2.75 12.19 12.33
CA GLY A 248 -1.45 12.48 12.94
C GLY A 248 -0.94 13.91 12.67
N SER A 249 -1.19 14.46 11.48
CA SER A 249 -0.65 15.78 11.10
C SER A 249 -1.54 16.96 11.48
N MET A 250 -2.86 16.82 11.41
CA MET A 250 -3.82 17.91 11.65
C MET A 250 -4.68 17.69 12.91
N GLY A 251 -4.57 16.51 13.55
CA GLY A 251 -5.36 16.18 14.74
C GLY A 251 -6.87 16.29 14.50
N ALA A 252 -7.57 16.86 15.48
CA ALA A 252 -9.03 17.04 15.45
C ALA A 252 -9.55 17.95 14.32
N GLN A 253 -8.69 18.76 13.70
CA GLN A 253 -9.10 19.69 12.63
C GLN A 253 -9.16 19.03 11.25
N SER A 254 -8.78 17.75 11.14
CA SER A 254 -8.83 17.07 9.85
C SER A 254 -10.28 16.88 9.39
N SER A 255 -10.57 17.20 8.13
CA SER A 255 -11.88 17.02 7.53
C SER A 255 -11.72 16.61 6.07
N ILE A 256 -12.55 15.69 5.61
CA ILE A 256 -12.59 15.31 4.18
C ILE A 256 -13.35 16.41 3.43
N GLY A 257 -12.61 17.33 2.83
CA GLY A 257 -13.14 18.40 2.00
C GLY A 257 -12.94 18.17 0.50
N PHE A 258 -13.20 19.21 -0.27
CA PHE A 258 -13.01 19.19 -1.72
C PHE A 258 -11.55 19.04 -2.13
N LEU A 259 -10.60 19.50 -1.31
CA LEU A 259 -9.17 19.41 -1.59
C LEU A 259 -8.70 17.95 -1.54
N GLU A 260 -9.10 17.22 -0.50
CA GLU A 260 -8.73 15.83 -0.23
C GLU A 260 -9.28 14.92 -1.33
N ILE A 261 -10.56 15.11 -1.68
CA ILE A 261 -11.21 14.36 -2.77
C ILE A 261 -10.60 14.75 -4.12
N GLY A 262 -10.41 16.03 -4.39
CA GLY A 262 -9.81 16.52 -5.65
C GLY A 262 -8.40 16.00 -5.86
N MET A 263 -7.60 15.95 -4.80
CA MET A 263 -6.26 15.36 -4.80
C MET A 263 -6.32 13.86 -5.09
N ALA A 264 -7.18 13.12 -4.38
CA ALA A 264 -7.36 11.69 -4.60
C ALA A 264 -7.75 11.38 -6.06
N LEU A 265 -8.75 12.09 -6.60
CA LEU A 265 -9.20 11.92 -7.99
C LEU A 265 -8.11 12.27 -9.00
N THR A 266 -7.32 13.32 -8.74
CA THR A 266 -6.21 13.73 -9.62
C THR A 266 -5.14 12.64 -9.69
N PHE A 267 -4.70 12.10 -8.54
CA PHE A 267 -3.70 11.04 -8.51
C PHE A 267 -4.22 9.72 -9.10
N VAL A 268 -5.50 9.37 -8.83
CA VAL A 268 -6.15 8.22 -9.48
C VAL A 268 -6.19 8.40 -11.00
N GLY A 269 -6.55 9.59 -11.49
CA GLY A 269 -6.57 9.88 -12.93
C GLY A 269 -5.19 9.78 -13.59
N ILE A 270 -4.16 10.33 -12.95
CA ILE A 270 -2.77 10.21 -13.40
C ILE A 270 -2.33 8.74 -13.41
N PHE A 271 -2.64 8.00 -12.34
CA PHE A 271 -2.28 6.60 -12.20
C PHE A 271 -2.92 5.73 -13.29
N ILE A 272 -4.22 5.89 -13.54
CA ILE A 272 -4.94 5.21 -14.62
C ILE A 272 -4.29 5.55 -15.97
N ARG A 273 -4.02 6.83 -16.23
CA ARG A 273 -3.38 7.26 -17.47
C ARG A 273 -2.01 6.60 -17.66
N VAL A 274 -1.18 6.56 -16.61
CA VAL A 274 0.15 5.94 -16.66
C VAL A 274 0.04 4.44 -16.95
N ILE A 275 -0.89 3.72 -16.32
CA ILE A 275 -1.11 2.29 -16.59
C ILE A 275 -1.51 2.09 -18.05
N LEU A 276 -2.57 2.76 -18.51
CA LEU A 276 -3.10 2.57 -19.85
C LEU A 276 -2.05 2.93 -20.93
N MET A 277 -1.29 4.01 -20.74
CA MET A 277 -0.19 4.37 -21.66
C MET A 277 0.97 3.38 -21.65
N ASN A 278 1.20 2.64 -20.56
CA ASN A 278 2.26 1.63 -20.54
C ASN A 278 1.79 0.30 -21.12
N LEU A 279 0.51 -0.03 -21.01
CA LEU A 279 -0.09 -1.22 -21.65
C LEU A 279 -0.02 -1.15 -23.18
N THR A 280 -0.04 0.04 -23.79
CA THR A 280 0.09 0.16 -25.25
C THR A 280 1.52 -0.06 -25.78
N LYS A 281 2.53 -0.10 -24.90
CA LYS A 281 3.95 -0.19 -25.31
C LYS A 281 4.46 -1.62 -25.47
N SER A 282 3.69 -2.63 -25.07
CA SER A 282 4.12 -4.03 -25.07
C SER A 282 2.91 -4.96 -25.20
N PRO A 283 3.09 -6.18 -25.73
CA PRO A 283 2.01 -7.18 -25.80
C PRO A 283 1.43 -7.48 -24.41
N LEU A 284 0.11 -7.65 -24.32
CA LEU A 284 -0.59 -7.93 -23.06
C LEU A 284 -0.38 -9.36 -22.55
N THR A 285 -0.10 -10.30 -23.44
CA THR A 285 0.18 -11.70 -23.11
C THR A 285 1.63 -11.99 -23.48
N PRO A 286 2.44 -12.55 -22.57
CA PRO A 286 3.78 -13.00 -22.91
C PRO A 286 3.70 -14.12 -23.94
N VAL A 287 4.71 -14.22 -24.81
CA VAL A 287 4.70 -15.16 -25.95
C VAL A 287 5.45 -16.45 -25.61
N ASN A 288 6.61 -16.31 -24.96
CA ASN A 288 7.56 -17.42 -24.75
C ASN A 288 7.75 -17.79 -23.27
N HIS A 289 6.78 -17.44 -22.41
CA HIS A 289 6.91 -17.73 -20.99
C HIS A 289 6.84 -19.26 -20.72
N PRO A 290 7.75 -19.83 -19.91
CA PRO A 290 7.84 -21.29 -19.73
C PRO A 290 6.55 -21.97 -19.26
N PHE A 291 5.75 -21.29 -18.43
CA PHE A 291 4.50 -21.82 -17.87
C PHE A 291 3.24 -21.28 -18.55
N LEU A 292 3.37 -20.71 -19.76
CA LEU A 292 2.22 -20.11 -20.45
C LEU A 292 1.17 -21.16 -20.82
N ASP A 293 1.60 -22.31 -21.34
CA ASP A 293 0.71 -23.37 -21.82
C ASP A 293 -0.18 -23.91 -20.67
N GLU A 294 0.46 -24.24 -19.55
CA GLU A 294 -0.21 -24.67 -18.32
C GLU A 294 -1.20 -23.61 -17.81
N SER A 295 -0.84 -22.33 -17.89
CA SER A 295 -1.71 -21.22 -17.45
C SER A 295 -2.93 -21.04 -18.35
N VAL A 296 -2.80 -21.24 -19.67
CA VAL A 296 -3.93 -21.12 -20.60
C VAL A 296 -4.95 -22.24 -20.39
N HIS A 297 -4.46 -23.44 -20.02
CA HIS A 297 -5.28 -24.62 -19.73
C HIS A 297 -5.66 -24.75 -18.25
N HIS A 298 -5.52 -23.68 -17.47
CA HIS A 298 -5.81 -23.68 -16.04
C HIS A 298 -7.31 -23.84 -15.73
N GLU A 299 -7.66 -24.85 -14.94
CA GLU A 299 -9.03 -25.17 -14.53
C GLU A 299 -9.11 -25.50 -13.03
N ILE A 300 -10.19 -25.07 -12.37
CA ILE A 300 -10.49 -25.25 -10.92
C ILE A 300 -11.98 -25.46 -10.69
#